data_AF-A0A8S4FZT7-F1
#
_entry.id   AF-A0A8S4FZT7-F1
#
_cell.length_a   1.000
_cell.length_b   1.000
_cell.length_c   1.000
_cell.angle_alpha   90.00
_cell.angle_beta   90.00
_cell.angle_gamma   90.00
#
_symmetry.space_group_name_H-M   'P 1'
#
loop_
_entity.id
_entity.type
_entity.pdbx_description
1 polymer ?
#
loop_
_entity_poly.entity_id
_entity_poly.type
_entity_poly.pdbx_seq_one_letter_code
_entity_poly.pdbx_strand_id
1 'polypeptide(L)'
;MELNFVIQDAQNIQHMLELLDHCPPSLQAEIWSVFIAILRKSVRNLQACTDVGLIQHVLQRLPKAETVVAGELLVLYARLVVTE
;
A
#
# COMPACT_ATOMS: atom_id res chain seq x y z
N MET A 1 7.82 3.39 21.80
CA MET A 1 6.67 4.01 21.11
C MET A 1 6.63 3.66 19.61
N GLU A 2 7.15 2.49 19.20
CA GLU A 2 7.25 2.06 17.79
C GLU A 2 6.21 0.98 17.40
N LEU A 3 5.48 0.40 18.37
CA LEU A 3 4.53 -0.69 18.12
C LEU A 3 3.22 -0.23 17.47
N ASN A 4 2.89 1.06 17.52
CA ASN A 4 1.61 1.60 17.04
C ASN A 4 1.48 1.62 15.50
N PHE A 5 2.60 1.53 14.78
CA PHE A 5 2.63 1.62 13.32
C PHE A 5 3.15 0.35 12.66
N VAL A 6 3.17 -0.77 13.40
CA VAL A 6 3.55 -2.07 12.86
C VAL A 6 2.29 -2.82 12.47
N ILE A 7 2.24 -3.27 11.21
CA ILE A 7 1.19 -4.15 10.70
C ILE A 7 1.35 -5.49 11.42
N GLN A 8 0.38 -5.83 12.28
CA GLN A 8 0.44 -7.05 13.10
C GLN A 8 0.05 -8.30 12.32
N ASP A 9 -0.90 -8.15 11.39
CA ASP A 9 -1.36 -9.20 10.50
C ASP A 9 -1.35 -8.67 9.07
N ALA A 10 -0.58 -9.33 8.22
CA ALA A 10 -0.39 -8.96 6.82
C ALA A 10 -1.70 -9.06 6.02
N GLN A 11 -2.64 -9.93 6.42
CA GLN A 11 -3.94 -10.06 5.77
C GLN A 11 -4.77 -8.77 5.84
N ASN A 12 -4.52 -7.90 6.83
CA ASN A 12 -5.16 -6.58 6.90
C ASN A 12 -4.82 -5.68 5.71
N ILE A 13 -3.69 -5.91 5.03
CA ILE A 13 -3.36 -5.22 3.79
C ILE A 13 -4.38 -5.61 2.72
N GLN A 14 -4.68 -6.91 2.55
CA GLN A 14 -5.66 -7.35 1.56
C GLN A 14 -7.06 -6.80 1.86
N HIS A 15 -7.49 -6.81 3.13
CA HIS A 15 -8.76 -6.20 3.53
C HIS A 15 -8.80 -4.69 3.24
N MET A 16 -7.70 -3.97 3.46
CA MET A 16 -7.59 -2.56 3.08
C MET A 16 -7.73 -2.38 1.56
N LEU A 17 -7.10 -3.23 0.75
CA LEU A 17 -7.21 -3.18 -0.71
C LEU A 17 -8.63 -3.41 -1.20
N GLU A 18 -9.34 -4.39 -0.63
CA GLU A 18 -10.75 -4.67 -0.94
C GLU A 18 -11.64 -3.47 -0.64
N LEU A 19 -11.45 -2.81 0.52
CA LEU A 19 -12.19 -1.61 0.90
C LEU A 19 -11.86 -0.42 -0.01
N LEU A 20 -10.60 -0.28 -0.42
CA LEU A 20 -10.14 0.80 -1.29
C LEU A 20 -10.80 0.77 -2.67
N ASP A 21 -11.06 -0.42 -3.21
CA ASP A 21 -11.68 -0.59 -4.53
C ASP A 21 -13.13 -0.01 -4.58
N HIS A 22 -13.74 0.28 -3.43
CA HIS A 22 -15.06 0.90 -3.31
C HIS A 22 -15.04 2.40 -2.97
N CYS A 23 -13.87 2.98 -2.73
CA CYS A 23 -13.73 4.38 -2.35
C CYS A 23 -13.65 5.30 -3.58
N PRO A 24 -14.07 6.57 -3.49
CA PRO A 24 -13.81 7.54 -4.55
C PRO A 24 -12.30 7.79 -4.71
N PRO A 25 -11.82 8.17 -5.91
CA PRO A 25 -10.39 8.30 -6.22
C PRO A 25 -9.61 9.22 -5.28
N SER A 26 -10.22 10.32 -4.83
CA SER A 26 -9.59 11.24 -3.88
C SER A 26 -9.28 10.58 -2.54
N LEU A 27 -10.23 9.81 -2.00
CA LEU A 27 -10.06 9.09 -0.75
C LEU A 27 -9.08 7.91 -0.91
N GLN A 28 -9.10 7.23 -2.05
CA GLN A 28 -8.10 6.20 -2.34
C GLN A 28 -6.68 6.77 -2.27
N ALA A 29 -6.44 7.93 -2.88
CA ALA A 29 -5.14 8.59 -2.86
C ALA A 29 -4.71 8.94 -1.42
N GLU A 30 -5.60 9.53 -0.61
CA GLU A 30 -5.30 9.86 0.79
C GLU A 30 -4.90 8.63 1.61
N ILE A 31 -5.66 7.54 1.48
CA ILE A 31 -5.38 6.29 2.19
C ILE A 31 -4.06 5.68 1.71
N TRP A 32 -3.78 5.70 0.41
CA TRP A 32 -2.49 5.24 -0.11
C TRP A 32 -1.32 6.05 0.45
N SER A 33 -1.43 7.38 0.52
CA SER A 33 -0.39 8.23 1.11
C SER A 33 -0.16 7.89 2.60
N VAL A 34 -1.23 7.68 3.37
CA VAL A 34 -1.13 7.26 4.78
C VAL A 34 -0.49 5.88 4.89
N PHE A 35 -0.90 4.94 4.05
CA PHE A 35 -0.33 3.60 4.03
C PHE A 35 1.16 3.61 3.72
N ILE A 36 1.59 4.34 2.68
CA ILE A 36 3.00 4.55 2.33
C ILE A 36 3.76 5.14 3.53
N ALA A 37 3.18 6.12 4.24
CA ALA A 37 3.80 6.70 5.43
C ALA A 37 3.96 5.67 6.58
N ILE A 38 3.00 4.75 6.75
CA ILE A 38 3.09 3.64 7.72
C ILE A 38 4.21 2.66 7.32
N LEU A 39 4.32 2.31 6.03
CA LEU A 39 5.41 1.44 5.55
C LEU A 39 6.81 2.04 5.78
N ARG A 40 6.92 3.35 5.99
CA ARG A 40 8.18 4.03 6.34
C ARG A 40 8.60 3.87 7.80
N LYS A 41 7.71 3.39 8.66
CA LYS A 41 7.97 3.28 10.10
C LYS A 41 8.62 1.96 10.51
N SER A 42 8.57 0.92 9.69
CA SER A 42 9.18 -0.37 10.03
C SER A 42 9.49 -1.22 8.79
N VAL A 43 10.66 -1.86 8.78
CA VAL A 43 11.00 -2.89 7.77
C VAL A 43 10.03 -4.07 7.86
N ARG A 44 9.49 -4.37 9.05
CA ARG A 44 8.46 -5.42 9.20
C ARG A 44 7.19 -5.14 8.40
N ASN A 45 6.86 -3.87 8.17
CA ASN A 45 5.71 -3.51 7.34
C ASN A 45 5.98 -3.84 5.86
N LEU A 46 7.23 -3.68 5.41
CA LEU A 46 7.63 -4.09 4.06
C LEU A 46 7.60 -5.61 3.91
N GLN A 47 8.08 -6.35 4.93
CA GLN A 47 7.96 -7.80 4.95
C GLN A 47 6.49 -8.26 4.83
N ALA A 48 5.59 -7.63 5.60
CA ALA A 48 4.16 -7.92 5.48
C ALA A 48 3.60 -7.64 4.08
N CYS A 49 4.11 -6.63 3.37
CA CYS A 49 3.76 -6.38 1.97
C CYS A 49 4.24 -7.50 1.04
N THR A 50 5.45 -8.01 1.23
CA THR A 50 5.99 -9.16 0.46
C THR A 50 5.18 -10.42 0.74
N ASP A 51 4.82 -10.69 2.00
CA ASP A 51 4.07 -11.89 2.41
C ASP A 51 2.70 -11.99 1.72
N VAL A 52 2.10 -10.87 1.33
CA VAL A 52 0.82 -10.81 0.59
C VAL A 52 0.97 -10.49 -0.89
N GLY A 53 2.19 -10.46 -1.43
CA GLY A 53 2.43 -10.18 -2.85
C GLY A 53 1.95 -8.79 -3.28
N LEU A 54 2.12 -7.77 -2.43
CA LEU A 54 1.57 -6.43 -2.66
C LEU A 54 2.00 -5.82 -4.00
N ILE A 55 3.23 -6.09 -4.48
CA ILE A 55 3.70 -5.62 -5.79
C ILE A 55 2.75 -6.07 -6.91
N GLN A 56 2.35 -7.34 -6.91
CA GLN A 56 1.42 -7.87 -7.91
C GLN A 56 0.07 -7.16 -7.85
N HIS A 57 -0.45 -6.94 -6.64
CA HIS A 57 -1.71 -6.23 -6.42
C HIS A 57 -1.67 -4.78 -6.90
N VAL A 58 -0.52 -4.09 -6.74
CA VAL A 58 -0.31 -2.72 -7.24
C VAL A 58 -0.26 -2.72 -8.78
N LEU A 59 0.53 -3.61 -9.38
CA LEU A 59 0.66 -3.70 -10.84
C LEU A 59 -0.66 -4.04 -11.53
N GLN A 60 -1.53 -4.84 -10.91
CA GLN A 60 -2.86 -5.15 -11.45
C GLN A 60 -3.83 -3.96 -11.40
N ARG A 61 -3.66 -3.05 -10.44
CA ARG A 61 -4.51 -1.86 -10.27
C ARG A 61 -4.07 -0.70 -11.16
N LEU A 62 -2.77 -0.55 -11.38
CA LEU A 62 -2.18 0.60 -12.06
C LEU A 62 -2.82 0.93 -13.43
N PRO A 63 -3.14 -0.04 -14.33
CA PRO A 63 -3.73 0.27 -15.63
C PRO A 63 -5.15 0.86 -15.58
N LYS A 64 -5.86 0.68 -14.45
CA LYS A 64 -7.24 1.12 -14.26
C LYS A 64 -7.35 2.33 -13.33
N ALA A 65 -6.25 2.72 -12.69
CA ALA A 65 -6.24 3.78 -11.71
C ALA A 65 -6.36 5.15 -12.38
N GLU A 66 -7.14 6.04 -11.77
CA GLU A 66 -7.14 7.45 -12.15
C GLU A 66 -5.77 8.09 -11.84
N THR A 67 -5.42 9.15 -12.57
CA THR A 67 -4.10 9.81 -12.47
C THR A 67 -3.68 10.12 -11.03
N VAL A 68 -4.63 10.59 -10.20
CA VAL A 68 -4.37 10.93 -8.79
C VAL A 68 -3.97 9.70 -7.96
N VAL A 69 -4.59 8.55 -8.22
CA VAL A 69 -4.29 7.28 -7.53
C VAL A 69 -3.04 6.63 -8.11
N ALA A 70 -2.88 6.68 -9.44
CA ALA A 70 -1.72 6.13 -10.14
C ALA A 70 -0.41 6.75 -9.64
N GLY A 71 -0.41 8.05 -9.31
CA GLY A 71 0.74 8.71 -8.68
C GLY A 71 1.18 8.04 -7.37
N GLU A 72 0.24 7.80 -6.46
CA GLU A 72 0.53 7.14 -5.18
C GLU A 72 0.96 5.67 -5.37
N LEU A 73 0.32 4.94 -6.30
CA LEU A 73 0.68 3.56 -6.63
C LEU A 73 2.11 3.44 -7.17
N LEU A 74 2.56 4.38 -8.00
CA LEU A 74 3.94 4.41 -8.50
C LEU A 74 4.96 4.69 -7.40
N VAL A 75 4.64 5.60 -6.47
CA VAL A 75 5.48 5.86 -5.29
C VAL A 75 5.60 4.60 -4.43
N LEU A 76 4.50 3.90 -4.20
CA LEU A 76 4.48 2.64 -3.47
C LEU A 76 5.30 1.56 -4.18
N TYR A 77 5.09 1.39 -5.49
CA TYR A 77 5.84 0.41 -6.29
C TYR A 77 7.34 0.67 -6.22
N ALA A 78 7.79 1.90 -6.47
CA ALA A 78 9.20 2.26 -6.38
C ALA A 78 9.77 1.98 -4.98
N ARG A 79 8.98 2.22 -3.93
CA ARG A 79 9.39 1.91 -2.56
C ARG A 79 9.58 0.42 -2.33
N LEU A 80 8.66 -0.42 -2.79
CA LEU A 80 8.71 -1.87 -2.58
C LEU A 80 9.89 -2.51 -3.34
N VAL A 81 10.12 -2.08 -4.58
CA VAL A 81 11.20 -2.61 -5.44
C VAL A 81 12.60 -2.25 -4.94
N VAL A 82 12.79 -1.11 -4.27
CA VAL A 82 14.10 -0.72 -3.71
C VAL A 82 14.44 -1.49 -2.42
N THR A 83 13.48 -2.23 -1.86
CA THR A 83 13.65 -2.96 -0.59
C THR A 83 13.68 -4.48 -0.72
N GLU A 84 13.44 -5.02 -1.92
CA GLU A 84 13.73 -6.42 -2.27
C GLU A 84 15.10 -6.55 -2.96
#